data_AF-A0A0F8YPD8-F1
#
_entry.id   AF-A0A0F8YPD8-F1
#
_cell.length_a   1.000
_cell.length_b   1.000
_cell.length_c   1.000
_cell.angle_alpha   90.00
_cell.angle_beta   90.00
_cell.angle_gamma   90.00
#
_symmetry.space_group_name_H-M   'P 1'
#
loop_
_entity.id
_entity.type
_entity.pdbx_description
1 polymer ?
#
loop_
_entity_poly.entity_id
_entity_poly.type
_entity_poly.pdbx_seq_one_letter_code
_entity_poly.pdbx_strand_id
1 'polypeptide(L)'
;MLWLFFAHFIGDWAFQSDWIAQNKGKYWFVMFAHCAIWTGCICVFYAAFVRNDGPWETIGMRMDTWKIVFLFVGHYVCDLWKCRVYAAIPFCQQKTYWHMYVDQLWHLFQCSIVFRF
;
A
#
# COMPACT_ATOMS: atom_id res chain seq x y z
N MET A 1 -8.99 -0.09 -13.11
CA MET A 1 -9.41 0.04 -11.69
C MET A 1 -9.41 -1.32 -10.98
N LEU A 2 -10.15 -2.31 -11.49
CA LEU A 2 -10.22 -3.66 -10.91
C LEU A 2 -8.83 -4.27 -10.62
N TRP A 3 -7.89 -4.16 -11.56
CA TRP A 3 -6.52 -4.68 -11.39
C TRP A 3 -5.74 -4.02 -10.24
N LEU A 4 -5.96 -2.74 -9.97
CA LEU A 4 -5.29 -2.06 -8.84
C LEU A 4 -5.90 -2.46 -7.50
N PHE A 5 -7.21 -2.75 -7.47
CA PHE A 5 -7.86 -3.35 -6.30
C PHE A 5 -7.24 -4.71 -5.97
N PHE A 6 -7.06 -5.58 -6.96
CA PHE A 6 -6.37 -6.86 -6.76
C PHE A 6 -4.94 -6.67 -6.29
N ALA A 7 -4.19 -5.75 -6.92
CA ALA A 7 -2.83 -5.44 -6.52
C ALA A 7 -2.73 -4.96 -5.07
N HIS A 8 -3.70 -4.16 -4.61
CA HIS A 8 -3.78 -3.73 -3.22
C HIS A 8 -3.99 -4.91 -2.27
N PHE A 9 -4.94 -5.81 -2.54
CA PHE A 9 -5.13 -7.00 -1.71
C PHE A 9 -3.90 -7.90 -1.69
N ILE A 10 -3.22 -8.07 -2.83
CA ILE A 10 -1.99 -8.88 -2.87
C ILE A 10 -0.88 -8.21 -2.06
N GLY A 11 -0.62 -6.93 -2.28
CA GLY A 11 0.50 -6.23 -1.66
C GLY A 11 0.33 -5.95 -0.17
N ASP A 12 -0.87 -5.53 0.26
CA ASP A 12 -1.14 -5.09 1.63
C ASP A 12 -1.64 -6.23 2.52
N TRP A 13 -2.45 -7.14 1.98
CA TRP A 13 -3.03 -8.24 2.76
C TRP A 13 -2.28 -9.55 2.55
N ALA A 14 -2.17 -10.06 1.32
CA ALA A 14 -1.60 -11.39 1.08
C ALA A 14 -0.09 -11.47 1.40
N PHE A 15 0.67 -10.41 1.11
CA PHE A 15 2.10 -10.34 1.42
C PHE A 15 2.43 -9.80 2.82
N GLN A 16 1.43 -9.32 3.57
CA GLN A 16 1.63 -8.96 4.96
C GLN A 16 1.44 -10.19 5.86
N SER A 17 2.55 -10.77 6.30
CA SER A 17 2.51 -11.81 7.33
C SER A 17 2.22 -11.23 8.72
N ASP A 18 1.81 -12.09 9.65
CA ASP A 18 1.64 -11.73 11.07
C ASP A 18 2.92 -11.12 11.66
N TRP A 19 4.08 -11.62 11.24
CA TRP A 19 5.37 -11.05 11.66
C TRP A 19 5.53 -9.61 11.19
N ILE A 20 5.21 -9.30 9.92
CA ILE A 20 5.29 -7.92 9.42
C ILE A 20 4.31 -7.04 10.18
N ALA A 21 3.06 -7.48 10.37
CA ALA A 21 2.03 -6.72 11.07
C ALA A 21 2.44 -6.35 12.50
N GLN A 22 3.07 -7.27 13.24
CA GLN A 22 3.51 -7.06 14.62
C GLN A 22 4.80 -6.22 14.75
N ASN A 23 5.60 -6.13 13.68
CA ASN A 23 6.94 -5.55 13.71
C ASN A 23 7.08 -4.24 12.92
N LYS A 24 6.21 -3.94 11.95
CA LYS A 24 6.28 -2.71 11.15
C LYS A 24 6.17 -1.44 11.99
N GLY A 25 5.42 -1.47 13.10
CA GLY A 25 5.36 -0.36 14.05
C GLY A 25 6.58 -0.20 14.97
N LYS A 26 7.48 -1.20 15.02
CA LYS A 26 8.65 -1.24 15.92
C LYS A 26 9.96 -1.00 15.19
N TYR A 27 10.05 -1.46 13.94
CA TYR A 27 11.27 -1.40 13.14
C TYR A 27 11.04 -0.68 11.81
N TRP A 28 11.76 0.42 11.62
CA TRP A 28 11.66 1.28 10.43
C TRP A 28 11.89 0.54 9.11
N PHE A 29 12.82 -0.43 9.10
CA PHE A 29 13.09 -1.25 7.92
C PHE A 29 11.89 -2.12 7.54
N VAL A 30 11.19 -2.70 8.52
CA VAL A 30 10.01 -3.54 8.27
C VAL A 30 8.86 -2.69 7.72
N MET A 31 8.66 -1.48 8.26
CA MET A 31 7.69 -0.52 7.71
C MET A 31 8.01 -0.15 6.27
N PHE A 32 9.26 0.24 6.01
CA PHE A 32 9.72 0.60 4.67
C PHE A 32 9.50 -0.54 3.68
N ALA A 33 9.92 -1.77 4.04
CA ALA A 33 9.78 -2.94 3.20
C ALA A 33 8.31 -3.25 2.87
N HIS A 34 7.42 -3.21 3.87
CA HIS A 34 5.99 -3.40 3.66
C HIS A 34 5.40 -2.37 2.69
N CYS A 35 5.65 -1.08 2.90
CA CYS A 35 5.15 -0.03 2.01
C CYS A 35 5.75 -0.10 0.60
N ALA A 36 7.02 -0.50 0.50
CA ALA A 36 7.71 -0.69 -0.78
C ALA A 36 7.15 -1.88 -1.56
N ILE A 37 6.88 -3.00 -0.89
CA ILE A 37 6.23 -4.18 -1.49
C ILE A 37 4.85 -3.81 -2.00
N TRP A 38 4.02 -3.15 -1.18
CA TRP A 38 2.70 -2.71 -1.62
C TRP A 38 2.78 -1.77 -2.83
N THR A 39 3.61 -0.73 -2.76
CA THR A 39 3.80 0.22 -3.87
C THR A 39 4.28 -0.48 -5.13
N GLY A 40 5.23 -1.42 -5.00
CA GLY A 40 5.75 -2.24 -6.08
C GLY A 40 4.66 -3.10 -6.73
N CYS A 41 3.82 -3.77 -5.93
CA CYS A 41 2.67 -4.52 -6.42
C CYS A 41 1.72 -3.64 -7.24
N ILE A 42 1.37 -2.45 -6.74
CA ILE A 42 0.54 -1.50 -7.50
C ILE A 42 1.21 -1.10 -8.81
N CYS A 43 2.52 -0.77 -8.78
CA CYS A 43 3.26 -0.37 -9.98
C CYS A 43 3.32 -1.49 -11.04
N VAL A 44 3.57 -2.73 -10.62
CA VAL A 44 3.61 -3.89 -11.51
C VAL A 44 2.26 -4.13 -12.18
N PHE A 45 1.17 -4.14 -11.40
CA PHE A 45 -0.17 -4.33 -11.96
C PHE A 45 -0.64 -3.15 -12.81
N TYR A 46 -0.25 -1.92 -12.44
CA TYR A 46 -0.53 -0.73 -13.24
C TYR A 46 0.14 -0.84 -14.62
N ALA A 47 1.42 -1.20 -14.65
CA ALA A 47 2.17 -1.39 -15.89
C ALA A 47 1.62 -2.55 -16.73
N ALA A 48 1.24 -3.66 -16.10
CA ALA A 48 0.81 -4.87 -16.80
C ALA A 48 -0.65 -4.83 -17.30
N PHE A 49 -1.55 -4.13 -16.61
CA PHE A 49 -3.00 -4.29 -16.83
C PHE A 49 -3.80 -2.98 -16.92
N VAL A 50 -3.18 -1.82 -16.67
CA VAL A 50 -3.89 -0.53 -16.67
C VAL A 50 -3.52 0.33 -17.87
N ARG A 51 -2.25 0.40 -18.27
CA ARG A 51 -1.85 1.06 -19.52
C ARG A 51 -1.87 0.05 -20.68
N ASN A 52 -2.61 0.36 -21.75
CA ASN A 52 -2.84 -0.50 -22.92
C ASN A 52 -1.83 -0.29 -24.07
N ASP A 53 -0.64 0.23 -23.78
CA ASP A 53 0.40 0.44 -24.80
C ASP A 53 1.18 -0.86 -25.02
N GLY A 54 0.55 -1.85 -25.64
CA GLY A 54 1.20 -3.03 -26.25
C GLY A 54 1.98 -3.98 -25.32
N PRO A 55 2.34 -5.18 -25.82
CA PRO A 55 2.54 -6.31 -24.92
C PRO A 55 3.84 -6.22 -24.07
N TRP A 56 5.00 -5.84 -24.61
CA TRP A 56 6.28 -6.09 -23.91
C TRP A 56 7.41 -5.10 -24.22
N GLU A 57 7.16 -3.82 -24.55
CA GLU A 57 8.24 -2.83 -24.67
C GLU A 57 8.76 -2.35 -23.30
N THR A 58 9.49 -3.28 -22.68
CA THR A 58 10.45 -3.09 -21.58
C THR A 58 9.79 -2.96 -20.21
N ILE A 59 10.11 -3.89 -19.30
CA ILE A 59 9.93 -3.75 -17.84
C ILE A 59 10.79 -2.55 -17.39
N GLY A 60 10.34 -1.35 -17.70
CA GLY A 60 10.98 -0.06 -17.49
C GLY A 60 9.87 0.91 -17.12
N MET A 61 9.55 0.93 -15.83
CA MET A 61 8.34 1.50 -15.21
C MET A 61 7.90 2.84 -15.85
N ARG A 62 6.76 2.85 -16.57
CA ARG A 62 6.11 4.07 -17.09
C ARG A 62 4.98 4.56 -16.19
N MET A 63 5.25 4.66 -14.89
CA MET A 63 4.38 5.34 -13.94
C MET A 63 5.09 6.62 -13.50
N ASP A 64 4.43 7.77 -13.63
CA ASP A 64 5.07 9.05 -13.33
C ASP A 64 5.59 9.04 -11.89
N THR A 65 6.80 9.55 -11.67
CA THR A 65 7.48 9.49 -10.38
C THR A 65 6.63 10.04 -9.23
N TRP A 66 5.84 11.08 -9.49
CA TRP A 66 4.95 11.66 -8.50
C TRP A 66 3.90 10.66 -8.00
N LYS A 67 3.39 9.77 -8.86
CA LYS A 67 2.42 8.74 -8.47
C LYS A 67 3.07 7.71 -7.56
N ILE A 68 4.31 7.31 -7.85
CA ILE A 68 5.05 6.34 -7.04
C ILE A 68 5.32 6.93 -5.66
N VAL A 69 5.79 8.18 -5.60
CA VAL A 69 6.01 8.91 -4.34
C VAL A 69 4.68 9.05 -3.58
N PHE A 70 3.60 9.41 -4.26
CA PHE A 70 2.27 9.55 -3.65
C PHE A 70 1.75 8.23 -3.07
N LEU A 71 1.92 7.11 -3.78
CA LEU A 71 1.58 5.78 -3.27
C LEU A 71 2.41 5.44 -2.03
N PHE A 72 3.74 5.48 -2.15
CA PHE A 72 4.63 5.07 -1.08
C PHE A 72 4.49 5.94 0.16
N VAL A 73 4.62 7.26 0.02
CA VAL A 73 4.55 8.19 1.15
C VAL A 73 3.16 8.20 1.76
N GLY A 74 2.11 8.17 0.94
CA GLY A 74 0.73 8.12 1.44
C GLY A 74 0.47 6.88 2.27
N HIS A 75 0.88 5.69 1.80
CA HIS A 75 0.73 4.45 2.55
C HIS A 75 1.56 4.49 3.83
N TYR A 76 2.84 4.83 3.70
CA TYR A 76 3.79 4.88 4.81
C TYR A 76 3.33 5.80 5.96
N VAL A 77 2.78 6.98 5.64
CA VAL A 77 2.25 7.91 6.64
C VAL A 77 1.01 7.34 7.33
N CYS A 78 0.08 6.74 6.59
CA CYS A 78 -1.12 6.12 7.15
C CYS A 78 -0.77 4.98 8.10
N ASP A 79 0.15 4.12 7.68
CA ASP A 79 0.59 2.97 8.46
C ASP A 79 1.37 3.38 9.72
N LEU A 80 2.25 4.40 9.61
CA LEU A 80 2.91 4.97 10.77
C LEU A 80 1.92 5.56 11.77
N TRP A 81 0.92 6.30 11.30
CA TRP A 81 -0.13 6.84 12.16
C TRP A 81 -0.88 5.71 12.87
N LYS A 82 -1.34 4.70 12.12
CA LYS A 82 -2.06 3.54 12.66
C LYS A 82 -1.24 2.80 13.71
N CYS A 83 0.03 2.51 13.43
CA CYS A 83 0.92 1.84 14.37
C CYS A 83 1.16 2.67 15.64
N ARG A 84 1.29 4.00 15.54
CA ARG A 84 1.44 4.88 16.71
C ARG A 84 0.18 4.91 17.56
N VAL A 85 -1.00 4.95 16.94
CA VAL A 85 -2.27 4.87 17.66
C VAL A 85 -2.39 3.55 18.40
N TYR A 86 -2.05 2.43 17.76
CA TYR A 86 -2.08 1.12 18.43
C TYR A 86 -1.04 0.97 19.53
N ALA A 87 0.16 1.54 19.36
CA ALA A 87 1.17 1.54 20.42
C ALA A 87 0.74 2.32 21.67
N ALA A 88 -0.14 3.32 21.53
CA ALA A 88 -0.65 4.12 22.64
C ALA A 88 -1.82 3.46 23.39
N ILE A 89 -2.41 2.39 22.85
CA ILE A 89 -3.60 1.73 23.41
C ILE A 89 -3.23 0.31 23.88
N PRO A 90 -3.54 -0.09 25.12
CA PRO A 90 -3.34 -1.46 25.59
C PRO A 90 -3.97 -2.48 24.64
N PHE A 91 -3.26 -3.57 24.34
CA PHE A 91 -3.69 -4.56 23.34
C PHE A 91 -5.13 -5.08 23.55
N CYS A 92 -5.52 -5.33 24.81
CA CYS A 92 -6.87 -5.79 25.18
C CYS A 92 -7.99 -4.77 24.94
N GLN A 93 -7.66 -3.50 24.65
CA GLN A 93 -8.59 -2.40 24.43
C GLN A 93 -8.56 -1.86 22.99
N GLN A 94 -7.72 -2.42 22.13
CA GLN A 94 -7.60 -1.97 20.74
C GLN A 94 -8.85 -2.32 19.94
N LYS A 95 -9.73 -1.33 19.74
CA LYS A 95 -10.80 -1.40 18.73
C LYS A 95 -10.21 -1.06 17.36
N THR A 96 -9.74 -2.08 16.65
CA THR A 96 -8.96 -1.92 15.41
C THR A 96 -9.81 -1.63 14.16
N TYR A 97 -11.10 -2.00 14.16
CA TYR A 97 -11.95 -1.95 12.97
C TYR A 97 -12.02 -0.57 12.30
N TRP A 98 -12.17 0.51 13.07
CA TRP A 98 -12.29 1.85 12.49
C TRP A 98 -11.02 2.29 11.74
N HIS A 99 -9.85 2.06 12.34
CA HIS A 99 -8.57 2.38 11.73
C HIS A 99 -8.32 1.53 10.49
N MET A 100 -8.77 0.27 10.48
CA MET A 100 -8.74 -0.58 9.29
C MET A 100 -9.63 -0.01 8.18
N TYR A 101 -10.85 0.45 8.47
CA TYR A 101 -11.67 1.07 7.41
C TYR A 101 -11.06 2.34 6.84
N VAL A 102 -10.51 3.21 7.69
CA VAL A 102 -9.81 4.43 7.24
C VAL A 102 -8.61 4.07 6.35
N ASP A 103 -7.84 3.07 6.76
CA ASP A 103 -6.68 2.56 6.03
C ASP A 103 -7.09 1.99 4.66
N GLN A 104 -8.09 1.11 4.59
CA GLN A 104 -8.55 0.56 3.32
C GLN A 104 -9.11 1.65 2.41
N LEU A 105 -9.90 2.58 2.93
CA LEU A 105 -10.40 3.72 2.15
C LEU A 105 -9.28 4.60 1.61
N TRP A 106 -8.21 4.81 2.38
CA TRP A 106 -7.04 5.56 1.96
C TRP A 106 -6.32 4.88 0.79
N HIS A 107 -6.11 3.56 0.85
CA HIS A 107 -5.55 2.80 -0.26
C HIS A 107 -6.39 2.92 -1.54
N LEU A 108 -7.72 2.81 -1.40
CA LEU A 108 -8.63 2.93 -2.55
C LEU A 108 -8.63 4.34 -3.13
N PHE A 109 -8.55 5.36 -2.28
CA PHE A 109 -8.38 6.74 -2.71
C PHE A 109 -7.08 6.91 -3.50
N GLN A 110 -5.95 6.41 -2.97
CA GLN A 110 -4.66 6.48 -3.65
C GLN A 110 -4.70 5.76 -5.01
N CYS A 111 -5.25 4.55 -5.07
CA CYS A 111 -5.41 3.80 -6.32
C CYS A 111 -6.32 4.53 -7.32
N SER A 112 -7.38 5.20 -6.85
CA SER A 112 -8.31 5.96 -7.70
C SER A 112 -7.63 7.17 -8.33
N ILE A 113 -6.85 7.92 -7.54
CA ILE A 113 -6.07 9.07 -8.03
C ILE A 113 -5.07 8.62 -9.10
N VAL A 114 -4.29 7.58 -8.82
CA VAL A 114 -3.27 7.04 -9.76
C VAL A 114 -3.89 6.42 -11.02
N PHE A 115 -5.09 5.84 -10.91
CA PHE A 115 -5.81 5.31 -12.06
C PHE A 115 -6.32 6.43 -12.97
N ARG A 116 -6.76 7.56 -12.40
CA ARG A 116 -7.43 8.63 -13.14
C ARG A 116 -6.47 9.65 -13.76
N PHE A 117 -5.39 9.97 -13.05
CA PHE A 117 -4.36 10.94 -13.41
C PHE A 117 -3.06 10.20 -13.54
#